data_AF-A0A1M7T4M0-F1
#
_entry.id   AF-A0A1M7T4M0-F1
#
_cell.length_a   1.000
_cell.length_b   1.000
_cell.length_c   1.000
_cell.angle_alpha   90.00
_cell.angle_beta   90.00
_cell.angle_gamma   90.00
#
_symmetry.space_group_name_H-M   'P 1'
#
loop_
_entity.id
_entity.type
_entity.pdbx_description
1 polymer ?
#
loop_
_entity_poly.entity_id
_entity_poly.type
_entity_poly.pdbx_seq_one_letter_code
_entity_poly.pdbx_strand_id
1 'polypeptide(L)'
;MFKLFSIVISVLLVSLLLSVSAFAMSDEDFIQLCKKGTLEEVKKAIANGANVNAKDIDDRTALMRAVYSNPSPDVIAELIKAGADVNAKDINDNTVLSHAVDNSNPEVIKELIKAGSNINAKSVHGCTA
;
A
#
# COMPACT_ATOMS: atom_id res chain seq x y z
N MET A 1 22.50 -38.27 23.62
CA MET A 1 21.66 -37.18 24.15
C MET A 1 21.89 -35.87 23.40
N PHE A 2 23.13 -35.39 23.26
CA PHE A 2 23.46 -34.14 22.53
C PHE A 2 23.01 -34.06 21.06
N LYS A 3 23.18 -35.13 20.26
CA LYS A 3 22.73 -35.14 18.85
C LYS A 3 21.21 -34.97 18.72
N LEU A 4 20.43 -35.59 19.62
CA LEU A 4 18.97 -35.51 19.58
C LEU A 4 18.49 -34.10 19.96
N PHE A 5 19.13 -33.49 20.96
CA PHE A 5 18.84 -32.12 21.38
C PHE A 5 19.17 -31.10 20.27
N SER A 6 20.30 -31.28 19.59
CA SER A 6 20.70 -30.44 18.46
C SER A 6 19.74 -30.58 17.27
N ILE A 7 19.27 -31.79 16.95
CA ILE A 7 18.30 -32.01 15.87
C ILE A 7 16.96 -31.36 16.21
N VAL A 8 16.46 -31.51 17.44
CA VAL A 8 15.19 -30.91 17.88
C VAL A 8 15.26 -29.38 17.84
N ILE A 9 16.36 -28.79 18.31
CA ILE A 9 16.58 -27.34 18.21
C ILE A 9 16.63 -26.87 16.76
N SER A 10 17.35 -27.58 15.89
CA SER A 10 17.43 -27.23 14.47
C SER A 10 16.07 -27.34 13.77
N VAL A 11 15.29 -28.38 14.06
CA VAL A 11 13.94 -28.56 13.51
C VAL A 11 13.00 -27.47 14.00
N LEU A 12 13.05 -27.11 15.28
CA LEU A 12 12.26 -26.00 15.84
C LEU A 12 12.66 -24.64 15.25
N LEU A 13 13.96 -24.38 15.07
CA LEU A 13 14.47 -23.17 14.42
C LEU A 13 14.04 -23.09 12.95
N VAL A 14 14.16 -24.19 12.21
CA VAL A 14 13.73 -24.24 10.81
C VAL A 14 12.21 -24.09 10.70
N SER A 15 11.42 -24.73 11.56
CA SER A 15 9.96 -24.54 11.57
C SER A 15 9.56 -23.13 11.99
N LEU A 16 10.29 -22.52 12.93
CA LEU A 16 10.06 -21.14 13.36
C LEU A 16 10.40 -20.17 12.22
N LEU A 17 11.52 -20.36 11.52
CA LEU A 17 11.89 -19.59 10.33
C LEU A 17 10.85 -19.72 9.21
N LEU A 18 10.33 -20.93 8.96
CA LEU A 18 9.27 -21.17 7.96
C LEU A 18 7.92 -20.55 8.36
N SER A 19 7.60 -20.49 9.66
CA SER A 19 6.39 -19.84 10.16
C SER A 19 6.44 -18.31 10.12
N VAL A 20 7.64 -17.72 10.23
CA VAL A 20 7.84 -16.26 10.12
C VAL A 20 7.79 -15.82 8.66
N SER A 21 8.12 -16.69 7.71
CA SER A 21 7.89 -16.49 6.28
C SER A 21 6.48 -16.84 5.81
N ALA A 22 5.47 -16.86 6.72
CA ALA A 22 4.07 -16.95 6.30
C ALA A 22 3.85 -15.88 5.22
N PHE A 23 3.59 -16.35 3.99
CA PHE A 23 3.62 -15.56 2.76
C PHE A 23 3.08 -14.15 2.98
N ALA A 24 3.95 -13.15 2.96
CA ALA A 24 3.52 -11.77 2.87
C ALA A 24 2.60 -11.68 1.63
N MET A 25 1.48 -10.98 1.76
CA MET A 25 0.55 -10.75 0.66
C MET A 25 1.33 -10.21 -0.54
N SER A 26 1.06 -10.73 -1.74
CA SER A 26 1.76 -10.24 -2.92
C SER A 26 1.42 -8.77 -3.16
N ASP A 27 2.34 -8.03 -3.78
CA ASP A 27 2.15 -6.62 -4.10
C ASP A 27 0.87 -6.41 -4.95
N GLU A 28 0.63 -7.28 -5.94
CA GLU A 28 -0.58 -7.22 -6.77
C GLU A 28 -1.85 -7.47 -5.95
N ASP A 29 -1.86 -8.50 -5.08
CA ASP A 29 -3.02 -8.78 -4.23
C ASP A 29 -3.31 -7.63 -3.26
N PHE A 30 -2.26 -7.05 -2.68
CA PHE A 30 -2.39 -5.90 -1.79
C PHE A 30 -2.91 -4.67 -2.53
N ILE A 31 -2.45 -4.42 -3.75
CA ILE A 31 -2.95 -3.34 -4.61
C ILE A 31 -4.44 -3.54 -4.93
N GLN A 32 -4.85 -4.76 -5.33
CA GLN A 32 -6.26 -5.07 -5.58
C GLN A 32 -7.10 -4.93 -4.32
N LEU A 33 -6.57 -5.33 -3.16
CA LEU A 33 -7.22 -5.12 -1.87
C LEU A 33 -7.40 -3.64 -1.55
N CYS A 34 -6.37 -2.81 -1.73
CA CYS A 34 -6.47 -1.37 -1.50
C CYS A 34 -7.50 -0.70 -2.43
N LYS A 35 -7.66 -1.23 -3.65
CA LYS A 35 -8.60 -0.71 -4.65
C LYS A 35 -10.08 -0.90 -4.27
N LYS A 36 -10.44 -2.00 -3.59
CA LYS A 36 -11.84 -2.43 -3.40
C LYS A 36 -12.20 -2.90 -2.00
N GLY A 37 -11.20 -3.18 -1.18
CA GLY A 37 -11.35 -3.75 0.15
C GLY A 37 -11.83 -2.72 1.17
N THR A 38 -12.29 -3.26 2.29
CA THR A 38 -12.69 -2.50 3.48
C THR A 38 -11.47 -2.05 4.28
N LEU A 39 -11.66 -1.04 5.14
CA LEU A 39 -10.63 -0.56 6.06
C LEU A 39 -10.00 -1.69 6.90
N GLU A 40 -10.83 -2.59 7.42
CA GLU A 40 -10.35 -3.65 8.31
C GLU A 40 -9.51 -4.70 7.59
N GLU A 41 -9.84 -5.02 6.34
CA GLU A 41 -9.03 -5.92 5.52
C GLU A 41 -7.67 -5.29 5.18
N VAL A 42 -7.65 -4.00 4.83
CA VAL A 42 -6.41 -3.26 4.55
C VAL A 42 -5.54 -3.17 5.80
N LYS A 43 -6.10 -2.82 6.97
CA LYS A 43 -5.37 -2.82 8.24
C LYS A 43 -4.75 -4.17 8.55
N LYS A 44 -5.53 -5.25 8.38
CA LYS A 44 -5.05 -6.60 8.61
C LYS A 44 -3.91 -6.98 7.66
N ALA A 45 -4.01 -6.61 6.39
CA ALA A 45 -2.94 -6.83 5.41
C ALA A 45 -1.65 -6.10 5.79
N ILE A 46 -1.75 -4.82 6.16
CA ILE A 46 -0.61 -4.01 6.63
C ILE A 46 0.01 -4.61 7.90
N ALA A 47 -0.82 -4.99 8.88
CA ALA A 47 -0.36 -5.63 10.12
C ALA A 47 0.36 -6.97 9.88
N ASN A 48 0.00 -7.67 8.80
CA ASN A 48 0.64 -8.92 8.37
C ASN A 48 1.85 -8.68 7.45
N GLY A 49 2.32 -7.44 7.30
CA GLY A 49 3.55 -7.12 6.57
C GLY A 49 3.37 -6.90 5.06
N ALA A 50 2.16 -6.57 4.60
CA ALA A 50 1.98 -6.15 3.21
C ALA A 50 2.82 -4.90 2.89
N ASN A 51 3.38 -4.85 1.68
CA ASN A 51 4.17 -3.72 1.21
C ASN A 51 3.26 -2.50 0.93
N VAL A 52 3.23 -1.55 1.85
CA VAL A 52 2.41 -0.32 1.73
C VAL A 52 2.74 0.49 0.46
N ASN A 53 3.99 0.41 -0.01
CA ASN A 53 4.47 1.09 -1.21
C ASN A 53 4.58 0.14 -2.42
N ALA A 54 3.83 -0.97 -2.42
CA ALA A 54 3.70 -1.87 -3.57
C ALA A 54 3.35 -1.08 -4.84
N LYS A 55 3.97 -1.47 -5.95
CA LYS A 55 3.75 -0.89 -7.28
C LYS A 55 3.27 -1.95 -8.25
N ASP A 56 2.33 -1.58 -9.12
CA ASP A 56 1.98 -2.41 -10.27
C ASP A 56 2.93 -2.17 -11.46
N ILE A 57 2.63 -2.80 -12.60
CA ILE A 57 3.43 -2.73 -13.83
C ILE A 57 3.53 -1.32 -14.46
N ASP A 58 2.62 -0.40 -14.10
CA ASP A 58 2.62 1.00 -14.55
C ASP A 58 3.31 1.90 -13.51
N ASP A 59 4.01 1.33 -12.53
CA ASP A 59 4.63 2.01 -11.40
C ASP A 59 3.61 2.70 -10.45
N ARG A 60 2.32 2.35 -10.56
CA ARG A 60 1.28 2.94 -9.71
C ARG A 60 1.29 2.28 -8.36
N THR A 61 1.34 3.10 -7.31
CA THR A 61 1.36 2.60 -5.93
C THR A 61 -0.01 2.09 -5.48
N ALA A 62 -0.04 1.28 -4.42
CA ALA A 62 -1.27 0.89 -3.75
C ALA A 62 -2.14 2.12 -3.37
N LEU A 63 -1.51 3.21 -2.92
CA LEU A 63 -2.19 4.47 -2.63
C LEU A 63 -2.82 5.09 -3.88
N MET A 64 -2.13 5.13 -5.02
CA MET A 64 -2.72 5.64 -6.29
C MET A 64 -3.96 4.85 -6.70
N ARG A 65 -3.90 3.52 -6.61
CA ARG A 65 -5.04 2.66 -6.97
C ARG A 65 -6.21 2.80 -6.01
N ALA A 66 -5.93 2.95 -4.71
CA ALA A 66 -6.95 3.25 -3.71
C ALA A 66 -7.58 4.63 -3.97
N VAL A 67 -6.77 5.67 -4.17
CA VAL A 67 -7.23 7.02 -4.47
C VAL A 67 -8.06 7.06 -5.76
N TYR A 68 -7.76 6.25 -6.76
CA TYR A 68 -8.54 6.23 -8.00
C TYR A 68 -9.89 5.50 -7.88
N SER A 69 -10.02 4.49 -7.01
CA SER A 69 -11.17 3.56 -7.07
C SER A 69 -11.85 3.25 -5.75
N ASN A 70 -11.18 3.42 -4.61
CA ASN A 70 -11.77 3.09 -3.32
C ASN A 70 -12.65 4.26 -2.84
N PRO A 71 -13.94 4.02 -2.55
CA PRO A 71 -14.84 5.09 -2.12
C PRO A 71 -14.61 5.54 -0.66
N SER A 72 -13.83 4.78 0.13
CA SER A 72 -13.60 5.03 1.56
C SER A 72 -12.38 5.93 1.80
N PRO A 73 -12.56 7.17 2.30
CA PRO A 73 -11.45 8.02 2.70
C PRO A 73 -10.62 7.40 3.85
N ASP A 74 -11.24 6.57 4.69
CA ASP A 74 -10.55 5.93 5.80
C ASP A 74 -9.47 4.94 5.33
N VAL A 75 -9.69 4.26 4.20
CA VAL A 75 -8.65 3.41 3.57
C VAL A 75 -7.46 4.26 3.12
N ILE A 76 -7.72 5.42 2.53
CA ILE A 76 -6.69 6.36 2.10
C ILE A 76 -5.90 6.86 3.32
N ALA A 77 -6.59 7.28 4.37
CA ALA A 77 -5.98 7.75 5.61
C ALA A 77 -5.12 6.66 6.27
N GLU A 78 -5.56 5.40 6.29
CA GLU A 78 -4.78 4.31 6.86
C GLU A 78 -3.52 4.01 6.04
N LEU A 79 -3.59 4.03 4.71
CA LEU A 79 -2.40 3.85 3.86
C LEU A 79 -1.37 4.96 4.09
N ILE A 80 -1.82 6.22 4.17
CA ILE A 80 -0.96 7.37 4.47
C ILE A 80 -0.32 7.20 5.86
N LYS A 81 -1.12 6.86 6.87
CA LYS A 81 -0.64 6.62 8.24
C LYS A 81 0.37 5.47 8.30
N ALA A 82 0.22 4.45 7.46
CA ALA A 82 1.15 3.33 7.33
C ALA A 82 2.43 3.66 6.53
N GLY A 83 2.59 4.91 6.06
CA GLY A 83 3.80 5.37 5.39
C GLY A 83 3.77 5.25 3.86
N ALA A 84 2.59 5.23 3.25
CA ALA A 84 2.48 5.34 1.80
C ALA A 84 3.04 6.68 1.32
N ASP A 85 3.84 6.67 0.25
CA ASP A 85 4.39 7.88 -0.35
C ASP A 85 3.30 8.68 -1.09
N VAL A 86 2.85 9.77 -0.45
CA VAL A 86 1.84 10.70 -0.97
C VAL A 86 2.30 11.55 -2.14
N ASN A 87 3.61 11.54 -2.45
CA ASN A 87 4.22 12.26 -3.56
C ASN A 87 4.78 11.33 -4.63
N ALA A 88 4.48 10.02 -4.54
CA ALA A 88 4.87 9.04 -5.54
C ALA A 88 4.39 9.43 -6.94
N LYS A 89 5.13 8.96 -7.94
CA LYS A 89 4.82 9.12 -9.35
C LYS A 89 4.76 7.78 -10.07
N ASP A 90 3.81 7.65 -10.99
CA ASP A 90 3.72 6.50 -11.88
C ASP A 90 4.66 6.65 -13.09
N ILE A 91 4.67 5.67 -14.00
CA ILE A 91 5.53 5.67 -15.19
C ILE A 91 5.30 6.88 -16.12
N ASN A 92 4.15 7.54 -16.01
CA ASN A 92 3.80 8.74 -16.74
C ASN A 92 3.94 9.99 -15.85
N ASP A 93 4.80 9.97 -14.82
CA ASP A 93 5.01 11.11 -13.92
C ASP A 93 3.73 11.62 -13.21
N ASN A 94 2.61 10.87 -13.25
CA ASN A 94 1.37 11.27 -12.60
C ASN A 94 1.50 11.07 -11.09
N THR A 95 1.15 12.09 -10.32
CA THR A 95 1.19 12.04 -8.86
C THR A 95 -0.02 11.35 -8.27
N VAL A 96 0.07 10.92 -7.01
CA VAL A 96 -1.09 10.44 -6.22
C VAL A 96 -2.27 11.41 -6.32
N LEU A 97 -2.02 12.73 -6.20
CA LEU A 97 -3.06 13.74 -6.26
C LEU A 97 -3.72 13.83 -7.66
N SER A 98 -2.97 13.64 -8.74
CA SER A 98 -3.54 13.62 -10.10
C SER A 98 -4.51 12.45 -10.34
N HIS A 99 -4.32 11.32 -9.63
CA HIS A 99 -5.27 10.19 -9.66
C HIS A 99 -6.55 10.47 -8.85
N ALA A 100 -6.57 11.50 -8.00
CA ALA A 100 -7.72 11.85 -7.17
C ALA A 100 -8.80 12.68 -7.91
N VAL A 101 -8.45 13.28 -9.05
CA VAL A 101 -9.35 14.16 -9.84
C VAL A 101 -10.61 13.41 -10.29
N ASP A 102 -10.46 12.12 -10.61
CA ASP A 102 -11.57 11.26 -11.04
C ASP A 102 -12.29 10.56 -9.87
N ASN A 103 -11.87 10.79 -8.62
CA ASN A 103 -12.53 10.17 -7.46
C ASN A 103 -13.85 10.91 -7.14
N SER A 104 -14.92 10.14 -6.91
CA SER A 104 -16.25 10.67 -6.61
C SER A 104 -16.38 11.31 -5.22
N ASN A 105 -15.39 11.12 -4.34
CA ASN A 105 -15.38 11.59 -2.96
C ASN A 105 -14.32 12.69 -2.74
N PRO A 106 -14.72 13.96 -2.65
CA PRO A 106 -13.77 15.07 -2.47
C PRO A 106 -13.04 15.06 -1.12
N GLU A 107 -13.47 14.25 -0.13
CA GLU A 107 -12.72 14.07 1.11
C GLU A 107 -11.37 13.38 0.89
N VAL A 108 -11.23 12.56 -0.16
CA VAL A 108 -9.94 11.95 -0.53
C VAL A 108 -8.89 13.01 -0.85
N ILE A 109 -9.26 14.03 -1.63
CA ILE A 109 -8.38 15.16 -1.97
C ILE A 109 -7.97 15.91 -0.70
N LYS A 110 -8.90 16.13 0.24
CA LYS A 110 -8.61 16.79 1.51
C LYS A 110 -7.58 16.02 2.33
N GLU A 111 -7.69 14.69 2.41
CA GLU A 111 -6.71 13.90 3.17
C GLU A 111 -5.32 13.90 2.52
N LEU A 112 -5.23 13.86 1.19
CA LEU A 112 -3.95 13.99 0.48
C LEU A 112 -3.30 15.35 0.72
N ILE A 113 -4.07 16.44 0.68
CA ILE A 113 -3.56 17.80 0.96
C ILE A 113 -3.07 17.90 2.41
N LYS A 114 -3.84 17.40 3.38
CA LYS A 114 -3.43 17.37 4.80
C LYS A 114 -2.15 16.56 5.01
N ALA A 115 -1.96 15.49 4.23
CA ALA A 115 -0.77 14.65 4.29
C ALA A 115 0.45 15.26 3.57
N GLY A 116 0.32 16.45 2.98
CA GLY A 116 1.43 17.15 2.34
C GLY A 116 1.70 16.74 0.89
N SER A 117 0.68 16.22 0.18
CA SER A 117 0.78 16.04 -1.26
C SER A 117 1.12 17.36 -1.95
N ASN A 118 2.09 17.32 -2.87
CA ASN A 118 2.53 18.48 -3.61
C ASN A 118 1.45 18.93 -4.61
N ILE A 119 0.66 19.93 -4.23
CA ILE A 119 -0.39 20.53 -5.07
C ILE A 119 0.12 21.12 -6.39
N ASN A 120 1.41 21.46 -6.47
CA ASN A 120 2.02 22.05 -7.66
C ASN A 120 2.69 21.02 -8.57
N ALA A 121 2.68 19.74 -8.18
CA ALA A 121 3.24 18.70 -9.01
C ALA A 121 2.37 18.50 -10.25
N LYS A 122 2.92 18.84 -11.40
CA LYS A 122 2.24 18.72 -12.69
C LYS A 122 2.34 17.28 -13.19
N SER A 123 1.22 16.70 -13.60
CA SER A 123 1.20 15.58 -14.56
C SER A 123 1.81 16.03 -15.89
N VAL A 124 2.35 15.11 -16.70
CA VAL A 124 2.92 15.40 -18.05
C VAL A 124 1.92 16.10 -18.97
N HIS A 125 0.62 16.00 -18.68
CA HIS A 125 -0.44 16.68 -19.44
C HIS A 125 -0.73 18.11 -18.97
N GLY A 126 0.02 18.63 -17.99
CA GLY A 126 -0.18 19.97 -17.45
C GLY A 126 -1.44 20.14 -16.61
N CYS A 127 -2.19 19.07 -16.35
CA CYS A 127 -3.30 19.07 -15.41
C CYS A 127 -2.76 19.27 -13.99
N THR A 128 -3.11 20.41 -13.40
CA THR A 128 -3.09 20.60 -11.94
C THR A 128 -4.28 19.86 -11.36
N ALA A 129 -4.08 19.13 -10.28
CA ALA A 129 -5.17 18.51 -9.53
C ALA A 129 -6.07 19.55 -8.85
#